data_AF-A0AAD4RU61-F1
#
_entry.id   AF-A0AAD4RU61-F1
#
_cell.length_a   1.000
_cell.length_b   1.000
_cell.length_c   1.000
_cell.angle_alpha   90.00
_cell.angle_beta   90.00
_cell.angle_gamma   90.00
#
_symmetry.space_group_name_H-M   'P 1'
#
loop_
_entity.id
_entity.type
_entity.pdbx_description
1 polymer ?
#
loop_
_entity_poly.entity_id
_entity_poly.type
_entity_poly.pdbx_seq_one_letter_code
_entity_poly.pdbx_strand_id
1 'polypeptide(L)' 'MKNLKAPGPDGMPAVFFKRCWEHVGEDVTQTIKQCFASASLPPGLNHTNICLIPKVKHPTLPS' A
#
# COMPACT_ATOMS: atom_id res chain seq x y z
N MET A 1 12.20 -11.13 4.67
CA MET A 1 11.27 -9.99 4.49
C MET A 1 10.04 -10.20 5.38
N LYS A 2 9.61 -9.22 6.19
CA LYS A 2 8.37 -9.32 6.97
C LYS A 2 7.16 -9.39 6.02
N ASN A 3 6.44 -10.51 6.00
CA ASN A 3 5.31 -10.76 5.09
C ASN A 3 3.95 -10.30 5.64
N LEU A 4 3.89 -9.98 6.93
CA LEU A 4 2.70 -9.48 7.63
C LEU A 4 2.95 -8.05 8.11
N LYS A 5 3.19 -7.14 7.15
CA LYS A 5 3.14 -5.71 7.45
C LYS A 5 1.68 -5.27 7.56
N ALA A 6 1.46 -4.09 8.16
CA ALA A 6 0.13 -3.49 8.20
C ALA A 6 -0.48 -3.42 6.79
N PRO A 7 -1.77 -3.75 6.63
CA PRO A 7 -2.45 -3.67 5.36
C PRO A 7 -2.62 -2.21 4.92
N GLY A 8 -2.88 -2.03 3.63
CA GLY A 8 -3.36 -0.74 3.12
C GLY A 8 -4.80 -0.45 3.59
N PRO A 9 -5.40 0.63 3.09
CA PRO A 9 -6.82 0.93 3.32
C PRO A 9 -7.78 -0.19 2.85
N ASP A 10 -7.31 -1.09 1.99
CA ASP A 10 -8.02 -2.27 1.48
C ASP A 10 -8.10 -3.44 2.47
N GLY A 11 -7.37 -3.39 3.59
CA GLY A 11 -7.31 -4.47 4.57
C GLY A 11 -6.48 -5.69 4.11
N MET A 12 -5.81 -5.62 2.95
CA MET A 12 -5.07 -6.75 2.40
C MET A 12 -3.56 -6.63 2.72
N PRO A 13 -2.94 -7.61 3.40
CA PRO A 13 -1.51 -7.59 3.64
C PRO A 13 -0.75 -7.95 2.36
N ALA A 14 0.50 -7.50 2.25
CA ALA A 14 1.35 -7.77 1.08
C ALA A 14 1.49 -9.27 0.71
N VAL A 15 1.34 -10.18 1.68
CA VAL A 15 1.37 -11.63 1.42
C VAL A 15 0.19 -12.12 0.57
N PHE A 16 -0.96 -11.45 0.63
CA PHE A 16 -2.11 -11.78 -0.21
C PHE A 16 -1.75 -11.64 -1.69
N PHE A 17 -1.26 -10.46 -2.10
CA PHE A 17 -0.88 -10.18 -3.48
C PHE A 17 0.24 -11.11 -3.99
N LYS A 18 1.19 -11.49 -3.12
CA LYS A 18 2.25 -12.44 -3.47
C LYS A 18 1.70 -13.84 -3.75
N ARG A 19 0.76 -14.31 -2.92
CA ARG A 19 0.16 -15.65 -3.06
C ARG A 19 -0.79 -15.73 -4.25
N CYS A 20 -1.51 -14.65 -4.52
CA CYS A 20 -2.47 -14.57 -5.61
C CYS A 20 -1.86 -13.99 -6.90
N TRP A 21 -0.53 -13.90 -7.01
CA TRP A 21 0.14 -13.25 -8.14
C TRP A 21 -0.23 -13.84 -9.50
N GLU A 22 -0.44 -15.15 -9.58
CA GLU A 22 -0.91 -15.82 -10.81
C GLU A 22 -2.27 -15.30 -11.30
N HIS A 23 -3.08 -14.73 -10.40
CA HIS A 23 -4.41 -14.20 -10.70
C HIS A 23 -4.38 -12.68 -10.91
N VAL A 24 -3.63 -11.94 -10.08
CA VAL A 24 -3.65 -10.46 -10.08
C VAL A 24 -2.48 -9.82 -10.85
N GLY A 25 -1.45 -10.60 -11.20
CA GLY A 25 -0.19 -10.08 -11.72
C GLY A 25 -0.31 -9.43 -13.10
N GLU A 26 -1.19 -9.97 -13.96
CA GLU A 26 -1.46 -9.39 -15.27
C GLU A 26 -2.16 -8.03 -15.14
N ASP A 27 -3.23 -7.95 -14.35
CA ASP A 27 -3.98 -6.72 -14.11
C ASP A 27 -3.10 -5.63 -13.49
N VAL A 28 -2.28 -5.98 -12.49
CA VAL A 28 -1.33 -5.06 -11.86
C VAL A 28 -0.34 -4.53 -12.89
N THR A 29 0.22 -5.42 -13.72
CA THR A 29 1.20 -5.05 -14.75
C THR A 29 0.58 -4.13 -15.80
N GLN A 30 -0.63 -4.44 -16.26
CA GLN A 30 -1.35 -3.65 -17.25
C GLN A 30 -1.72 -2.27 -16.69
N THR A 31 -2.16 -2.21 -15.44
CA THR A 31 -2.46 -0.95 -14.75
C THR A 31 -1.22 -0.07 -14.68
N ILE A 32 -0.07 -0.62 -14.29
CA ILE A 32 1.19 0.14 -14.22
C ILE A 32 1.60 0.68 -15.59
N LYS A 33 1.49 -0.14 -16.66
CA LYS A 33 1.76 0.33 -18.03
C LYS A 33 0.86 1.50 -18.43
N GLN A 34 -0.43 1.44 -18.09
CA GLN A 34 -1.38 2.53 -18.34
C GLN A 34 -1.04 3.79 -17.54
N CYS A 35 -0.58 3.65 -16.29
CA CYS A 35 -0.13 4.78 -15.49
C CYS A 35 1.02 5.53 -16.19
N PHE A 36 2.00 4.80 -16.71
CA PHE A 36 3.11 5.39 -17.45
C PHE A 36 2.69 6.00 -18.77
N ALA A 37 1.80 5.33 -19.52
CA ALA A 37 1.32 5.84 -20.81
C ALA A 37 0.47 7.11 -20.67
N SER A 38 -0.33 7.21 -19.60
CA SER A 38 -1.24 8.35 -19.36
C SER A 38 -0.66 9.44 -18.44
N ALA A 39 0.50 9.19 -17.83
CA ALA A 39 1.07 10.00 -16.76
C ALA A 39 0.08 10.29 -15.61
N SER A 40 -0.83 9.35 -15.34
CA SER A 40 -1.91 9.49 -14.36
C SER A 40 -2.06 8.22 -13.54
N LEU A 41 -2.49 8.34 -12.29
CA LEU A 41 -2.70 7.21 -11.39
C LEU A 41 -4.20 6.98 -11.17
N PRO A 42 -4.65 5.71 -11.10
CA PRO A 42 -5.99 5.39 -10.68
C PRO A 42 -6.32 6.03 -9.32
N PRO A 43 -7.56 6.53 -9.15
CA PRO A 43 -8.01 7.05 -7.87
C PRO A 43 -7.76 6.05 -6.74
N GLY A 44 -7.10 6.52 -5.69
CA GLY A 44 -6.83 5.74 -4.49
C GLY A 44 -5.66 4.76 -4.53
N LEU A 45 -4.94 4.64 -5.66
CA LEU A 45 -3.73 3.82 -5.72
C LEU A 45 -2.66 4.26 -4.70
N ASN A 46 -2.61 5.56 -4.39
CA ASN A 46 -1.67 6.13 -3.42
C ASN A 46 -2.29 6.40 -2.03
N HIS A 47 -3.52 5.95 -1.76
CA HIS A 47 -4.08 6.09 -0.42
C HIS A 47 -3.28 5.26 0.58
N THR A 48 -2.91 5.88 1.70
CA THR A 48 -2.13 5.23 2.75
C THR A 48 -2.64 5.64 4.13
N ASN A 49 -2.52 4.72 5.09
CA ASN A 49 -2.88 4.98 6.47
C ASN A 49 -1.64 5.41 7.24
N ILE A 50 -1.72 6.58 7.89
CA ILE A 50 -0.66 7.09 8.76
C ILE A 50 -1.07 6.82 10.20
N CYS A 51 -0.21 6.11 10.93
CA CYS A 51 -0.36 5.88 12.37
C CYS A 51 0.80 6.53 13.11
N LEU A 52 0.49 7.42 14.05
CA LEU A 52 1.48 8.04 14.93
C LEU A 52 1.74 7.11 16.11
N ILE A 53 2.98 6.63 16.22
CA ILE A 53 3.41 5.83 17.38
C ILE A 53 4.11 6.77 18.35
N PRO A 54 3.54 7.02 19.55
CA PRO A 54 4.14 7.91 20.52
C PRO A 54 5.46 7.33 21.04
N LYS A 55 6.53 8.12 21.02
CA LYS A 55 7.84 7.75 21.59
C LYS A 55 7.86 7.84 23.12
N VAL A 56 7.03 8.71 23.69
CA VAL A 56 6.88 8.95 25.13
C VAL A 56 5.41 8.96 25.53
N LYS A 57 5.10 8.75 26.81
CA LYS A 57 3.74 8.91 27.34
C LYS A 57 3.32 10.38 27.20
N HIS A 58 2.11 10.63 26.68
CA HIS A 58 1.52 11.97 26.50
C HIS A 58 2.43 12.96 25.74
N PRO A 59 2.69 12.73 24.43
CA PRO A 59 3.50 13.65 23.64
C PRO A 59 2.78 15.01 23.51
N THR A 60 3.46 16.09 23.87
CA THR A 60 2.96 17.46 23.77
C THR A 60 3.57 18.24 22.61
N LEU A 61 4.68 17.74 22.03
CA LEU A 61 5.39 18.35 20.90
C LEU A 61 5.86 17.26 19.91
N PRO A 62 5.99 17.58 18.61
CA PRO A 62 6.68 16.72 17.66
C PRO A 62 8.15 16.53 18.07
N SER A 63 8.67 15.32 17.86
CA SER A 63 10.07 14.97 18.15
C SER A 63 11.04 15.51 17.13
#